data_AF-A0A7C6M6L8-F1
#
_entry.id   AF-A0A7C6M6L8-F1
#
_cell.length_a   1.000
_cell.length_b   1.000
_cell.length_c   1.000
_cell.angle_alpha   90.00
_cell.angle_beta   90.00
_cell.angle_gamma   90.00
#
_symmetry.space_group_name_H-M   'P 1'
#
loop_
_entity.id
_entity.type
_entity.pdbx_description
1 polymer ?
#
loop_
_entity_poly.entity_id
_entity_poly.type
_entity_poly.pdbx_seq_one_letter_code
_entity_poly.pdbx_strand_id
1 'polypeptide(L)'
;MKTKNKIAYLVRFSIYLSIILYSIFGNELGVEICTFKRVFGLDCFTCGLTRAFMNFFRFNFTKAFNFNPLIVIVMPLFLFVVIDDVYSLIYYLKTKKFRPSFVGFYFGV
;
A
#
# COMPACT_ATOMS: atom_id res chain seq x y z
N MET A 1 -9.14 0.57 23.96
CA MET A 1 -8.73 -0.37 22.89
C MET A 1 -8.06 -1.57 23.54
N LYS A 2 -8.54 -2.79 23.26
CA LYS A 2 -7.91 -4.03 23.75
C LYS A 2 -6.46 -4.11 23.24
N THR A 3 -5.57 -4.72 24.03
CA THR A 3 -4.13 -4.83 23.70
C THR A 3 -3.90 -5.50 22.34
N LYS A 4 -4.70 -6.53 21.99
CA LYS A 4 -4.65 -7.22 20.70
C LYS A 4 -4.85 -6.26 19.51
N ASN A 5 -5.84 -5.37 19.62
CA ASN A 5 -6.22 -4.44 18.56
C ASN A 5 -5.13 -3.36 18.40
N LYS A 6 -4.52 -2.91 19.50
CA LYS A 6 -3.37 -1.98 19.44
C LYS A 6 -2.21 -2.58 18.64
N ILE A 7 -1.86 -3.84 18.91
CA ILE A 7 -0.79 -4.55 18.20
C ILE A 7 -1.13 -4.66 16.72
N ALA A 8 -2.37 -5.00 16.37
CA ALA A 8 -2.80 -5.10 14.98
C ALA A 8 -2.66 -3.76 14.22
N TYR A 9 -3.10 -2.64 14.81
CA TYR A 9 -2.92 -1.31 14.19
C TYR A 9 -1.43 -0.95 14.03
N LEU A 10 -0.59 -1.25 15.02
CA LEU A 10 0.86 -0.99 14.93
C LEU A 10 1.51 -1.79 13.81
N VAL A 11 1.17 -3.07 13.67
CA VAL A 11 1.69 -3.95 12.61
C VAL A 11 1.23 -3.47 11.24
N ARG A 12 -0.06 -3.13 11.07
CA ARG A 12 -0.55 -2.58 9.79
C ARG A 12 0.14 -1.27 9.43
N PHE A 13 0.29 -0.38 10.40
CA PHE A 13 0.98 0.89 10.18
C PHE A 13 2.45 0.70 9.80
N SER A 14 3.17 -0.24 10.44
CA SER A 14 4.55 -0.54 10.05
C SER A 14 4.64 -1.09 8.63
N ILE A 15 3.69 -1.93 8.21
CA ILE A 15 3.65 -2.47 6.84
C ILE A 15 3.41 -1.34 5.82
N TYR A 16 2.42 -0.47 6.06
CA TYR A 16 2.15 0.67 5.16
C TYR A 16 3.37 1.59 5.05
N LEU A 17 4.02 1.88 6.18
CA LEU A 17 5.21 2.72 6.22
C LEU A 17 6.35 2.09 5.40
N SER A 18 6.61 0.79 5.57
CA SER A 18 7.62 0.08 4.77
C SER A 18 7.32 0.12 3.28
N ILE A 19 6.06 -0.06 2.87
CA ILE A 19 5.65 0.00 1.45
C ILE A 19 5.86 1.40 0.88
N ILE A 20 5.48 2.44 1.61
CA ILE A 20 5.62 3.84 1.17
C ILE A 20 7.11 4.21 1.06
N LEU A 21 7.91 3.89 2.08
CA LEU A 21 9.35 4.15 2.07
C LEU A 21 10.03 3.43 0.90
N TYR A 22 9.71 2.16 0.68
CA TYR A 22 10.22 1.42 -0.48
C TYR A 22 9.73 2.01 -1.80
N SER A 23 8.52 2.55 -1.88
CA SER A 23 8.02 3.14 -3.12
C SER A 23 8.71 4.46 -3.49
N ILE A 24 9.11 5.23 -2.49
CA ILE A 24 9.82 6.50 -2.66
C ILE A 24 11.31 6.26 -2.95
N PHE A 25 11.99 5.47 -2.11
CA PHE A 25 13.45 5.28 -2.15
C PHE A 25 13.89 4.02 -2.90
N GLY A 26 13.00 3.06 -3.10
CA GLY A 26 13.31 1.82 -3.80
C GLY A 26 13.57 2.08 -5.28
N ASN A 27 14.70 1.56 -5.77
CA ASN A 27 15.18 1.58 -7.15
C ASN A 27 15.79 2.90 -7.66
N GLU A 28 16.76 3.47 -6.94
CA GLU A 28 17.73 4.39 -7.57
C GLU A 28 18.75 3.69 -8.48
N LEU A 29 18.84 2.36 -8.43
CA LEU A 29 19.86 1.60 -9.15
C LEU A 29 19.54 1.30 -10.63
N GLY A 30 18.33 1.63 -11.12
CA GLY A 30 17.96 1.41 -12.53
C GLY A 30 17.97 -0.06 -12.99
N VAL A 31 18.26 -1.01 -12.10
CA VAL A 31 18.33 -2.43 -12.44
C VAL A 31 16.91 -2.98 -12.60
N GLU A 32 16.60 -3.51 -13.78
CA GLU A 32 15.38 -4.27 -13.99
C GLU A 32 15.49 -5.63 -13.26
N ILE A 33 15.12 -5.66 -11.97
CA ILE A 33 15.15 -6.87 -11.11
C ILE A 33 14.09 -7.92 -11.53
N CYS A 34 13.25 -7.62 -12.53
CA CYS A 34 12.23 -8.56 -12.99
C CYS A 34 12.84 -9.62 -13.92
N THR A 35 13.23 -10.76 -13.36
CA THR A 35 13.69 -11.93 -14.14
C THR A 35 12.64 -12.36 -15.17
N PHE A 36 11.34 -12.22 -14.86
CA PHE A 36 10.26 -12.55 -15.79
C PHE A 36 10.32 -11.71 -17.07
N LYS A 37 10.52 -10.39 -16.97
CA LYS A 37 10.68 -9.51 -18.14
C LYS A 37 11.95 -9.86 -18.92
N ARG A 38 13.03 -10.22 -18.23
CA ARG A 38 14.30 -10.61 -18.88
C ARG A 38 14.17 -11.94 -19.63
N VAL A 39 13.37 -12.88 -19.14
CA VAL A 39 13.20 -14.22 -19.74
C VAL A 39 12.10 -14.22 -20.82
N PHE A 40 10.98 -13.56 -20.58
CA PHE A 40 9.79 -13.62 -21.46
C PHE A 40 9.57 -12.35 -22.29
N GLY A 41 10.33 -11.27 -22.06
CA GLY A 41 10.17 -9.99 -22.76
C GLY A 41 8.89 -9.23 -22.40
N LEU A 42 8.03 -9.80 -21.55
CA LEU A 42 6.75 -9.25 -21.13
C LEU A 42 6.84 -8.71 -19.70
N ASP A 43 6.21 -7.57 -19.44
CA ASP A 43 6.05 -7.10 -18.07
C ASP A 43 5.14 -8.07 -17.29
N CYS A 44 5.65 -8.64 -16.20
CA CYS A 44 4.84 -9.50 -15.33
C CYS A 44 3.74 -8.67 -14.68
N PHE A 45 2.51 -9.21 -14.61
CA PHE A 45 1.34 -8.53 -14.00
C PHE A 45 1.63 -7.96 -12.61
N THR A 46 2.43 -8.68 -11.80
CA THR A 46 2.82 -8.26 -10.45
C THR A 46 3.98 -7.25 -10.45
N CYS A 47 5.05 -7.48 -11.22
CA CYS A 47 6.18 -6.52 -11.28
C CYS A 47 5.80 -5.19 -11.93
N GLY A 48 4.91 -5.19 -12.93
CA GLY A 48 4.38 -3.97 -13.54
C GLY A 48 3.55 -3.15 -12.56
N LEU A 49 2.76 -3.82 -11.70
CA LEU A 49 1.99 -3.15 -10.66
C LEU A 49 2.89 -2.51 -9.59
N THR A 50 3.97 -3.19 -9.16
CA THR A 50 4.93 -2.62 -8.20
C THR A 50 5.61 -1.37 -8.77
N ARG A 51 6.02 -1.38 -10.04
CA ARG A 51 6.60 -0.20 -10.70
C ARG A 51 5.57 0.92 -10.89
N ALA A 52 4.33 0.57 -11.20
CA ALA A 52 3.23 1.53 -11.26
C ALA A 52 3.00 2.18 -9.89
N PHE A 53 3.01 1.40 -8.81
CA PHE A 53 2.95 1.87 -7.43
C PHE A 53 4.07 2.85 -7.10
N MET A 54 5.32 2.50 -7.40
CA MET A 54 6.48 3.39 -7.18
C MET A 54 6.34 4.70 -7.94
N ASN A 55 6.00 4.64 -9.24
CA ASN A 55 5.85 5.84 -10.07
C ASN A 55 4.68 6.71 -9.59
N PHE A 56 3.61 6.11 -9.09
CA PHE A 56 2.50 6.85 -8.49
C PHE A 56 2.94 7.62 -7.24
N PHE A 57 3.68 6.98 -6.32
CA PHE A 57 4.24 7.65 -5.13
C PHE A 57 5.33 8.69 -5.45
N ARG A 58 5.98 8.58 -6.62
CA ARG A 58 6.91 9.58 -7.17
C ARG A 58 6.21 10.66 -8.00
N PHE A 59 4.87 10.73 -7.95
CA PHE A 59 4.03 11.68 -8.71
C PHE A 59 4.16 11.60 -10.24
N ASN A 60 4.62 10.45 -10.77
CA ASN A 60 4.78 10.21 -12.20
C ASN A 60 3.63 9.35 -12.75
N PHE A 61 2.43 9.94 -12.82
CA PHE A 61 1.19 9.22 -13.13
C PHE A 61 1.15 8.61 -14.53
N THR A 62 1.69 9.31 -15.54
CA THR A 62 1.76 8.79 -16.91
C THR A 62 2.60 7.52 -16.99
N LYS A 63 3.77 7.51 -16.34
CA LYS A 63 4.59 6.30 -16.26
C LYS A 63 3.90 5.21 -15.45
N ALA A 64 3.23 5.57 -14.35
CA ALA A 64 2.49 4.61 -13.54
C ALA A 64 1.40 3.88 -14.35
N PHE A 65 0.62 4.62 -15.14
CA PHE A 65 -0.42 4.06 -16.00
C PHE A 65 0.16 3.16 -17.10
N ASN A 66 1.25 3.60 -17.74
CA ASN A 66 1.92 2.83 -18.78
C ASN A 66 2.52 1.51 -18.27
N PHE A 67 2.97 1.46 -17.01
CA PHE A 67 3.46 0.22 -16.40
C PHE A 67 2.33 -0.77 -16.10
N ASN A 68 1.21 -0.30 -15.55
CA ASN A 68 0.04 -1.14 -15.33
C ASN A 68 -1.22 -0.28 -15.14
N PRO A 69 -2.19 -0.28 -16.07
CA PRO A 69 -3.45 0.45 -15.94
C PRO A 69 -4.27 0.09 -14.70
N LEU A 70 -4.08 -1.12 -14.14
CA LEU A 70 -4.73 -1.56 -12.91
C LEU A 70 -4.42 -0.64 -11.72
N ILE A 71 -3.35 0.16 -11.79
CA ILE A 71 -3.00 1.15 -10.77
C ILE A 71 -4.17 2.10 -10.47
N VAL A 72 -5.03 2.39 -11.44
CA VAL A 72 -6.20 3.25 -11.29
C VAL A 72 -7.22 2.66 -10.31
N ILE A 73 -7.26 1.34 -10.16
CA ILE A 73 -8.16 0.64 -9.22
C ILE A 73 -7.43 0.36 -7.90
N VAL A 74 -6.18 -0.13 -7.98
CA VAL A 74 -5.45 -0.55 -6.79
C VAL A 74 -5.07 0.63 -5.90
N MET A 75 -4.74 1.79 -6.47
CA MET A 75 -4.40 2.98 -5.67
C MET A 75 -5.58 3.49 -4.83
N PRO A 76 -6.78 3.75 -5.38
CA PRO A 76 -7.93 4.12 -4.58
C PRO A 76 -8.27 3.10 -3.49
N LEU A 77 -8.17 1.80 -3.79
CA LEU A 77 -8.43 0.75 -2.80
C LEU A 77 -7.40 0.79 -1.66
N PHE A 78 -6.12 0.92 -1.99
CA PHE A 78 -5.05 1.05 -1.01
C PHE A 78 -5.25 2.28 -0.12
N LEU A 79 -5.55 3.44 -0.72
CA LEU A 79 -5.82 4.68 0.00
C LEU A 79 -7.05 4.55 0.90
N PHE A 80 -8.13 3.93 0.42
CA PHE A 80 -9.34 3.71 1.22
C PHE A 80 -9.03 2.93 2.51
N VAL A 81 -8.28 1.83 2.39
CA VAL A 81 -7.90 1.00 3.54
C VAL A 81 -7.03 1.78 4.54
N VAL A 82 -6.03 2.52 4.05
CA VAL A 82 -5.15 3.32 4.90
C VAL A 82 -5.93 4.45 5.59
N ILE A 83 -6.79 5.16 4.87
CA ILE A 83 -7.60 6.26 5.41
C ILE A 83 -8.55 5.75 6.49
N ASP A 84 -9.24 4.62 6.26
CA ASP A 84 -10.17 4.06 7.25
C ASP A 84 -9.44 3.56 8.51
N ASP A 85 -8.26 2.96 8.37
CA ASP A 85 -7.38 2.59 9.50
C ASP A 85 -6.97 3.84 10.30
N VAL A 86 -6.53 4.90 9.62
CA VAL A 86 -6.13 6.16 10.24
C VAL A 86 -7.32 6.86 10.91
N TYR A 87 -8.49 6.88 10.27
CA TYR A 87 -9.71 7.44 10.83
C TYR A 87 -10.14 6.71 12.10
N SER A 88 -10.10 5.38 12.09
CA SER A 88 -10.42 4.56 13.27
C SER A 88 -9.47 4.83 14.43
N LEU A 89 -8.18 5.04 14.15
CA LEU A 89 -7.20 5.44 15.15
C LEU A 89 -7.47 6.85 15.70
N ILE A 90 -7.69 7.84 14.84
CA ILE A 90 -7.98 9.23 15.25
C ILE A 90 -9.28 9.29 16.07
N TYR A 91 -10.32 8.59 15.63
CA TYR A 91 -11.60 8.49 16.35
C TYR A 91 -11.40 7.91 17.75
N TYR A 92 -10.59 6.86 17.87
CA TYR A 92 -10.23 6.29 19.18
C TYR A 92 -9.44 7.28 20.05
N LEU A 93 -8.50 8.03 19.48
CA LEU A 93 -7.72 9.03 20.21
C LEU A 93 -8.61 10.17 20.76
N LYS A 94 -9.60 10.62 19.98
CA LYS A 94 -10.54 11.69 20.37
C LYS A 94 -11.62 11.24 21.34
N THR A 95 -12.29 10.12 21.06
CA THR A 95 -13.51 9.71 21.78
C THR A 95 -13.26 8.64 22.86
N LYS A 96 -12.09 7.98 22.83
CA LYS A 96 -11.78 6.77 23.61
C LYS A 96 -12.70 5.58 23.34
N LYS A 97 -13.68 5.70 22.43
CA LYS A 97 -14.54 4.60 21.96
C LYS A 97 -13.83 3.85 20.84
N PHE A 98 -13.89 2.52 20.91
CA PHE A 98 -13.28 1.67 19.88
C PHE A 98 -14.26 1.50 18.70
N ARG A 99 -13.80 1.87 17.51
CA ARG A 99 -14.43 1.53 16.23
C ARG A 99 -13.43 0.64 15.46
N PRO A 100 -13.81 -0.57 15.04
CA PRO A 100 -12.95 -1.36 14.18
C PRO A 100 -12.86 -0.69 12.81
N SER A 101 -11.66 -0.66 12.22
CA SER A 101 -11.50 -0.34 10.81
C SER A 101 -12.10 -1.45 9.95
N PHE A 102 -12.30 -1.20 8.67
CA PHE A 102 -12.78 -2.16 7.69
C PHE A 102 -11.96 -3.46 7.73
N VAL A 103 -10.62 -3.34 7.82
CA VAL A 103 -9.73 -4.49 7.98
C VAL A 103 -9.92 -5.17 9.33
N GLY A 104 -10.02 -4.40 10.43
CA GLY A 104 -10.30 -4.97 11.75
C GLY A 104 -11.64 -5.72 11.80
N PHE A 105 -12.67 -5.18 11.15
CA PHE A 105 -13.98 -5.79 11.05
C PHE A 105 -13.94 -7.09 10.24
N TYR A 106 -13.28 -7.08 9.07
CA TYR A 106 -13.19 -8.26 8.20
C TYR A 106 -12.38 -9.42 8.82
N PHE A 107 -11.28 -9.10 9.53
CA PHE A 107 -10.42 -10.10 10.17
C PHE A 107 -10.81 -10.42 11.62
N GLY A 108 -11.86 -9.80 12.16
CA GLY A 108 -12.31 -10.02 13.54
C GLY A 108 -11.33 -9.55 14.62
N VAL A 109 -10.55 -8.50 14.34
CA VAL A 109 -9.50 -7.95 15.22
C VAL A 109 -9.84 -6.56 15.72
#